data_AF-A0A1I8BCD4-F1
#
_entry.id   AF-A0A1I8BCD4-F1
#
_cell.length_a   1.000
_cell.length_b   1.000
_cell.length_c   1.000
_cell.angle_alpha   90.00
_cell.angle_beta   90.00
_cell.angle_gamma   90.00
#
_symmetry.space_group_name_H-M   'P 1'
#
loop_
_entity.id
_entity.type
_entity.pdbx_description
1 polymer ?
#
loop_
_entity_poly.entity_id
_entity_poly.type
_entity_poly.pdbx_seq_one_letter_code
_entity_poly.pdbx_strand_id
1 'polypeptide(L)'
;MIFQVQIFLSAKCQKGSGMKRNPRDVPWTVLYRRKHKKGIHADEGQQKKRIKRTVHATSRPVADMTVEALLAQRNQKPEFRKQQREAAIKAAKEAVRAKKEETKRKAVKMLDNLYYLSTYKLGEIKRIIISFSFFIKAFEQ
;
A
#
# COMPACT_ATOMS: atom_id res chain seq x y z
N MET A 1 50.21 30.95 15.79
CA MET A 1 49.73 31.96 14.82
C MET A 1 50.21 31.55 13.43
N ILE A 2 49.29 31.31 12.50
CA ILE A 2 49.66 30.99 11.11
C ILE A 2 49.76 32.32 10.35
N PHE A 3 50.97 32.70 9.93
CA PHE A 3 51.15 33.86 9.08
C PHE A 3 50.72 33.51 7.65
N GLN A 4 49.76 34.26 7.09
CA GLN A 4 49.34 34.06 5.71
C GLN A 4 50.26 34.85 4.77
N VAL A 5 51.06 34.15 3.97
CA VAL A 5 51.90 34.76 2.93
C VAL A 5 51.03 35.11 1.71
N GLN A 6 51.09 36.37 1.24
CA GLN A 6 50.43 36.82 0.03
C GLN A 6 51.45 36.98 -1.10
N ILE A 7 51.19 36.32 -2.23
CA ILE A 7 52.02 36.43 -3.44
C ILE A 7 51.34 37.39 -4.42
N PHE A 8 52.08 38.40 -4.90
CA PHE A 8 51.58 39.37 -5.87
C PHE A 8 52.34 39.26 -7.18
N LEU A 9 51.60 39.32 -8.30
CA LEU A 9 52.19 39.30 -9.64
C LEU A 9 52.93 40.61 -9.98
N SER A 10 52.46 41.76 -9.49
CA SER A 10 53.03 43.07 -9.77
C SER A 10 52.71 44.09 -8.68
N ALA A 11 53.41 45.24 -8.71
CA ALA A 11 53.19 46.36 -7.78
C ALA A 11 51.74 46.87 -7.78
N LYS A 12 51.03 46.79 -8.92
CA LYS A 12 49.61 47.14 -9.04
C LYS A 12 48.74 46.27 -8.13
N CYS A 13 48.98 44.96 -8.11
CA CYS A 13 48.26 44.01 -7.27
C CYS A 13 48.57 44.23 -5.78
N GLN A 14 49.84 44.47 -5.44
CA GLN A 14 50.28 44.76 -4.08
C GLN A 14 49.64 46.03 -3.53
N LYS A 15 49.67 47.14 -4.28
CA LYS A 15 49.02 48.40 -3.90
C LYS A 15 47.51 48.25 -3.74
N GLY A 16 46.87 47.45 -4.61
CA GLY A 16 45.44 47.13 -4.50
C GLY A 16 45.09 46.43 -3.19
N SER A 17 45.90 45.44 -2.77
CA SER A 17 45.74 44.73 -1.50
C SER A 17 46.00 45.63 -0.29
N GLY A 18 47.05 46.45 -0.34
CA GLY A 18 47.34 47.44 0.71
C GLY A 18 46.23 48.47 0.91
N MET A 19 45.55 48.86 -0.18
CA MET A 19 44.36 49.71 -0.15
C MET A 19 43.07 48.94 0.22
N LYS A 20 43.18 47.66 0.58
CA LYS A 20 42.06 46.78 0.98
C LYS A 20 40.93 46.71 -0.05
N ARG A 21 41.25 46.85 -1.35
CA ARG A 21 40.25 46.70 -2.42
C ARG A 21 39.84 45.23 -2.55
N ASN A 22 38.55 44.97 -2.63
CA ASN A 22 38.04 43.63 -2.87
C ASN A 22 38.27 43.21 -4.34
N PRO A 23 39.06 42.16 -4.62
CA PRO A 23 39.30 41.72 -5.99
C PRO A 23 38.02 41.33 -6.74
N ARG A 24 36.93 40.96 -6.03
CA ARG A 24 35.62 40.60 -6.61
C ARG A 24 34.88 41.78 -7.25
N ASP A 25 35.33 43.01 -7.00
CA ASP A 25 34.73 44.23 -7.53
C ASP A 25 35.64 44.92 -8.56
N VAL A 26 36.87 44.41 -8.75
CA VAL A 26 37.82 44.91 -9.74
C VAL A 26 37.64 44.19 -11.09
N PRO A 27 37.17 44.85 -12.16
CA PRO A 27 36.63 44.18 -13.36
C PRO A 27 37.57 43.25 -14.12
N TRP A 28 38.88 43.49 -14.04
CA TRP A 28 39.90 42.74 -14.78
C TRP A 28 40.44 41.52 -14.02
N THR A 29 40.03 41.28 -12.78
CA THR A 29 40.52 40.13 -12.00
C THR A 29 39.78 38.84 -12.37
N VAL A 30 40.44 37.71 -12.15
CA VAL A 30 39.82 36.37 -12.32
C VAL A 30 38.61 36.20 -11.40
N LEU A 31 38.70 36.70 -10.16
CA LEU A 31 37.62 36.58 -9.17
C LEU A 31 36.38 37.38 -9.57
N TYR A 32 36.54 38.58 -10.10
CA TYR A 32 35.43 39.36 -10.65
C TYR A 32 34.80 38.61 -11.83
N ARG A 33 35.61 38.10 -12.76
CA ARG A 33 35.12 37.36 -13.93
C ARG A 33 34.36 36.09 -13.54
N ARG A 34 34.81 35.35 -12.52
CA ARG A 34 34.09 34.21 -11.93
C ARG A 34 32.74 34.61 -11.33
N LYS A 35 32.71 35.66 -10.50
CA LYS A 35 31.48 36.19 -9.86
C LYS A 35 30.44 36.63 -10.91
N HIS A 36 30.88 37.25 -11.99
CA HIS A 36 30.01 37.82 -13.04
C HIS A 36 29.89 36.92 -14.29
N LYS A 37 30.33 35.66 -14.22
CA LYS A 37 30.20 34.69 -15.31
C LYS A 37 30.82 35.15 -16.64
N LYS A 38 31.88 35.95 -16.59
CA LYS A 38 32.57 36.47 -17.77
C LYS A 38 33.65 35.52 -18.25
N GLY A 39 33.48 34.97 -19.45
CA GLY A 39 34.45 34.07 -20.08
C GLY A 39 34.52 32.69 -19.41
N ILE A 40 33.46 32.29 -18.71
CA ILE A 40 33.40 30.97 -18.08
C ILE A 40 32.84 29.96 -19.09
N HIS A 41 33.71 29.42 -19.92
CA HIS A 41 33.48 28.10 -20.54
C HIS A 41 34.24 26.99 -19.81
N ALA A 42 35.24 27.34 -18.97
CA ALA A 42 36.07 26.36 -18.25
C ALA A 42 35.57 26.00 -16.84
N ASP A 43 35.09 26.96 -16.03
CA ASP A 43 34.64 26.70 -14.65
C ASP A 43 33.14 26.32 -14.53
N GLU A 44 32.28 26.76 -15.46
CA GLU A 44 30.86 26.35 -15.60
C GLU A 44 30.74 24.99 -16.31
N GLY A 45 31.79 24.61 -17.04
CA GLY A 45 31.99 23.31 -17.68
C GLY A 45 32.44 22.21 -16.73
N GLN A 46 32.71 22.51 -15.45
CA GLN A 46 32.66 21.49 -14.40
C GLN A 46 31.20 21.11 -14.15
N GLN A 47 30.64 20.41 -15.14
CA GLN A 47 29.55 19.46 -15.06
C GLN A 47 28.59 19.78 -13.92
N LYS A 48 27.41 20.34 -14.24
CA LYS A 48 26.20 20.08 -13.44
C LYS A 48 26.29 18.60 -13.06
N LYS A 49 26.58 18.28 -11.79
CA LYS A 49 26.92 16.92 -11.37
C LYS A 49 25.85 16.02 -11.95
N ARG A 50 26.19 15.23 -12.96
CA ARG A 50 25.20 14.44 -13.69
C ARG A 50 24.73 13.38 -12.70
N ILE A 51 23.59 13.63 -12.06
CA ILE A 51 22.98 12.68 -11.13
C ILE A 51 22.64 11.45 -11.96
N LYS A 52 23.43 10.39 -11.84
CA LYS A 52 23.13 9.09 -12.46
C LYS A 52 21.99 8.47 -11.66
N ARG A 53 20.80 8.38 -12.24
CA ARG A 53 19.68 7.63 -11.66
C ARG A 53 19.85 6.16 -12.01
N THR A 54 20.55 5.42 -11.18
CA THR A 54 20.67 3.97 -11.33
C THR A 54 19.41 3.31 -10.79
N VAL A 55 18.61 2.70 -11.67
CA VAL A 55 17.52 1.81 -11.24
C VAL A 55 18.11 0.41 -11.12
N HIS A 56 18.22 -0.10 -9.90
CA HIS A 56 18.71 -1.46 -9.69
C HIS A 56 17.70 -2.49 -10.18
N ALA A 57 18.20 -3.62 -10.70
CA ALA A 57 17.41 -4.67 -11.32
C ALA A 57 16.30 -5.21 -10.38
N THR A 58 15.04 -5.08 -10.83
CA THR A 58 13.83 -5.59 -10.16
C THR A 58 13.68 -7.12 -10.31
N SER A 59 14.58 -7.78 -11.04
CA SER A 59 14.48 -9.19 -11.43
C SER A 59 15.35 -10.11 -10.57
N ARG A 60 15.32 -9.94 -9.25
CA ARG A 60 16.01 -10.85 -8.32
C ARG A 60 15.11 -12.04 -7.97
N PRO A 61 15.68 -13.23 -7.70
CA PRO A 61 14.90 -14.35 -7.18
C PRO A 61 14.35 -13.96 -5.79
N VAL A 62 13.17 -14.48 -5.45
CA VAL A 62 12.49 -14.16 -4.19
C VAL A 62 12.18 -15.46 -3.46
N ALA A 63 12.71 -15.60 -2.25
CA ALA A 63 12.60 -16.82 -1.44
C ALA A 63 12.88 -18.07 -2.29
N ASP A 64 11.92 -18.99 -2.38
CA ASP A 64 12.05 -20.27 -3.06
C ASP A 64 11.69 -20.21 -4.56
N MET A 65 11.36 -19.03 -5.09
CA MET A 65 11.03 -18.86 -6.50
C MET A 65 12.20 -18.32 -7.30
N THR A 66 12.54 -19.03 -8.38
CA THR A 66 13.54 -18.60 -9.34
C THR A 66 13.06 -17.39 -10.14
N VAL A 67 14.00 -16.62 -10.69
CA VAL A 67 13.69 -15.45 -11.54
C VAL A 67 12.84 -15.84 -12.75
N GLU A 68 13.07 -17.03 -13.30
CA GLU A 68 12.36 -17.55 -14.47
C GLU A 68 10.89 -17.84 -14.17
N ALA A 69 10.58 -18.47 -13.03
CA ALA A 69 9.21 -18.72 -12.59
C ALA A 69 8.42 -17.41 -12.40
N LEU A 70 9.06 -16.39 -11.80
CA LEU A 70 8.48 -15.05 -11.64
C LEU A 70 8.18 -14.37 -12.98
N LEU A 71 9.12 -14.42 -13.92
CA LEU A 71 8.94 -13.83 -15.24
C LEU A 71 7.84 -14.56 -16.04
N ALA A 72 7.78 -15.88 -15.96
CA ALA A 72 6.75 -16.68 -16.60
C ALA A 72 5.36 -16.31 -16.08
N GLN A 73 5.19 -16.20 -14.75
CA GLN A 73 3.93 -15.78 -14.14
C GLN A 73 3.55 -14.34 -14.50
N ARG A 74 4.52 -13.40 -14.49
CA ARG A 74 4.30 -12.00 -14.84
C ARG A 74 3.87 -11.83 -16.30
N ASN A 75 4.50 -12.58 -17.20
CA ASN A 75 4.30 -12.45 -18.64
C ASN A 75 3.10 -13.27 -19.17
N GLN A 76 2.27 -13.86 -18.30
CA GLN A 76 1.02 -14.50 -18.71
C GLN A 76 0.11 -13.52 -19.44
N LYS A 77 -0.47 -13.94 -20.57
CA LYS A 77 -1.35 -13.09 -21.39
C LYS A 77 -2.55 -12.59 -20.57
N PRO A 78 -3.04 -11.37 -20.83
CA PRO A 78 -4.16 -10.79 -20.08
C PRO A 78 -5.45 -11.62 -20.18
N GLU A 79 -5.68 -12.31 -21.30
CA GLU A 79 -6.83 -13.19 -21.51
C GLU A 79 -6.85 -14.35 -20.50
N PHE A 80 -5.71 -15.02 -20.33
CA PHE A 80 -5.56 -16.10 -19.35
C PHE A 80 -5.76 -15.61 -17.91
N ARG A 81 -5.24 -14.42 -17.58
CA ARG A 81 -5.47 -13.79 -16.27
C ARG A 81 -6.95 -13.47 -16.04
N LYS A 82 -7.66 -13.02 -17.08
CA LYS A 82 -9.09 -12.71 -16.99
C LYS A 82 -9.91 -13.97 -16.73
N GLN A 83 -9.62 -15.06 -17.43
CA GLN A 83 -10.29 -16.35 -17.22
C GLN A 83 -10.11 -16.86 -15.79
N GLN A 84 -8.89 -16.83 -15.24
CA GLN A 84 -8.65 -17.22 -13.85
C GLN A 84 -9.43 -16.35 -12.85
N ARG A 85 -9.49 -15.03 -13.09
CA ARG A 85 -10.26 -14.10 -12.26
C ARG A 85 -11.76 -14.41 -12.31
N GLU A 86 -12.31 -14.62 -13.51
CA GLU A 86 -13.72 -14.93 -13.70
C GLU A 86 -14.10 -16.27 -13.04
N ALA A 87 -13.25 -17.29 -13.17
CA ALA A 87 -13.43 -18.58 -12.50
C ALA A 87 -13.41 -18.43 -10.96
N ALA A 88 -12.45 -17.68 -10.41
CA ALA A 88 -12.37 -17.42 -8.98
C ALA A 88 -13.59 -16.63 -8.45
N ILE A 89 -14.05 -15.62 -9.20
CA ILE A 89 -15.26 -14.85 -8.85
C ILE A 89 -16.49 -15.75 -8.88
N LYS A 90 -16.62 -16.64 -9.86
CA LYS A 90 -17.72 -17.59 -9.95
C LYS A 90 -17.73 -18.53 -8.74
N ALA A 91 -16.59 -19.15 -8.43
CA ALA A 91 -16.44 -20.03 -7.27
C ALA A 91 -16.77 -19.30 -5.95
N ALA A 92 -16.31 -18.05 -5.78
CA ALA A 92 -16.63 -17.25 -4.61
C ALA A 92 -18.13 -16.93 -4.50
N LYS A 93 -18.79 -16.58 -5.61
CA LYS A 93 -20.24 -16.33 -5.65
C LYS A 93 -21.03 -17.59 -5.32
N GLU A 94 -20.62 -18.74 -5.83
CA GLU A 94 -21.23 -20.04 -5.53
C GLU A 94 -21.06 -20.41 -4.05
N ALA A 95 -19.87 -20.23 -3.48
CA ALA A 95 -19.64 -20.46 -2.06
C ALA A 95 -20.51 -19.54 -1.16
N VAL A 96 -20.70 -18.28 -1.55
CA VAL A 96 -21.59 -17.35 -0.83
C VAL A 96 -23.06 -17.76 -0.96
N ARG A 97 -23.51 -18.19 -2.13
CA ARG A 97 -24.88 -18.69 -2.34
C ARG A 97 -25.14 -19.95 -1.50
N ALA A 98 -24.22 -20.92 -1.53
CA ALA A 98 -24.31 -22.13 -0.73
C ALA A 98 -24.41 -21.82 0.78
N LYS A 99 -23.56 -20.90 1.29
CA LYS A 99 -23.64 -20.45 2.69
C LYS A 99 -25.00 -19.79 3.02
N LYS A 100 -25.54 -18.96 2.13
CA LYS A 100 -26.86 -18.33 2.32
C LYS A 100 -28.01 -19.34 2.29
N GLU A 101 -27.93 -20.35 1.45
CA GLU A 101 -28.93 -21.43 1.42
C GLU A 101 -28.85 -22.28 2.67
N GLU A 102 -27.64 -22.57 3.15
CA GLU A 102 -27.44 -23.31 4.40
C GLU A 102 -28.01 -22.56 5.61
N THR A 103 -27.79 -21.24 5.72
CA THR A 103 -28.36 -20.44 6.81
C THR A 103 -29.88 -20.36 6.74
N LYS A 104 -30.46 -20.19 5.54
CA LYS A 104 -31.91 -20.23 5.35
C LYS A 104 -32.50 -21.59 5.74
N ARG A 105 -31.90 -22.70 5.31
CA ARG A 105 -32.34 -24.06 5.67
C ARG A 105 -32.27 -24.30 7.19
N LYS A 106 -31.23 -23.78 7.86
CA LYS A 106 -31.12 -23.82 9.34
C LYS A 106 -32.22 -23.00 10.01
N ALA A 107 -32.53 -21.81 9.51
CA ALA A 107 -33.59 -20.96 10.05
C ALA A 107 -34.99 -21.57 9.90
N VAL A 108 -35.30 -22.14 8.71
CA VAL A 108 -36.58 -22.85 8.48
C VAL A 108 -36.71 -24.05 9.42
N LYS A 109 -35.65 -24.87 9.55
CA LYS A 109 -35.65 -25.98 10.51
C LYS A 109 -35.85 -25.52 11.96
N MET A 110 -35.30 -24.38 12.36
CA MET A 110 -35.54 -23.83 13.71
C MET A 110 -37.01 -23.42 13.89
N LEU A 111 -37.62 -22.76 12.91
CA LEU A 111 -39.03 -22.35 12.96
C LEU A 111 -39.98 -23.56 12.99
N ASP A 112 -39.73 -24.57 12.16
CA ASP A 112 -40.50 -25.82 12.14
C ASP A 112 -40.42 -26.55 13.48
N ASN A 113 -39.23 -26.60 14.09
CA ASN A 113 -39.05 -27.20 15.42
C ASN A 113 -39.81 -26.42 16.50
N LEU A 114 -39.76 -25.08 16.46
CA LEU A 114 -40.48 -24.23 17.40
C LEU A 114 -42.01 -24.43 17.29
N TYR A 115 -42.53 -24.56 16.07
CA TYR A 115 -43.94 -24.83 15.80
C TYR A 115 -44.36 -26.23 16.28
N TYR A 116 -43.52 -27.24 16.09
CA TYR A 116 -43.77 -28.59 16.58
C TYR A 116 -43.79 -28.61 18.12
N LEU A 117 -42.81 -28.00 18.80
CA LEU A 117 -42.80 -27.88 20.26
C LEU A 117 -44.02 -27.11 20.79
N SER A 118 -44.41 -26.02 20.13
CA SER A 118 -45.60 -25.24 20.49
C SER A 118 -46.88 -26.06 20.40
N THR A 119 -47.11 -26.73 19.25
CA THR A 119 -48.33 -27.50 18.98
C THR A 119 -48.44 -28.75 19.86
N TYR A 120 -47.34 -29.47 20.12
CA TYR A 120 -47.35 -30.65 20.99
C TYR A 120 -47.54 -30.28 22.46
N LYS A 121 -46.88 -29.22 22.94
CA LYS A 121 -46.96 -28.82 24.36
C LYS A 121 -48.32 -28.17 24.71
N LEU A 122 -48.90 -27.38 23.80
CA LEU A 122 -50.28 -26.89 23.93
C LEU A 122 -51.32 -28.02 23.80
N GLY A 123 -51.07 -29.01 22.95
CA GLY A 123 -51.91 -30.19 22.80
C GLY A 123 -51.93 -31.08 24.05
N GLU A 124 -50.77 -31.31 24.67
CA GLU A 124 -50.65 -32.02 25.94
C GLU A 124 -51.32 -31.27 27.10
N ILE A 125 -51.12 -29.96 27.20
CA ILE A 125 -51.77 -29.14 28.23
C ILE A 125 -53.31 -29.18 28.07
N LYS A 126 -53.83 -29.07 26.85
CA LYS A 126 -55.28 -29.19 26.60
C LYS A 126 -55.81 -30.59 26.94
N ARG A 127 -55.09 -31.66 26.60
CA ARG A 127 -55.46 -33.03 27.00
C ARG A 127 -55.48 -33.20 28.52
N ILE A 128 -54.49 -32.67 29.23
CA ILE A 128 -54.41 -32.72 30.70
C ILE A 128 -55.59 -31.94 31.32
N ILE A 129 -55.92 -30.75 30.82
CA ILE A 129 -57.04 -29.93 31.31
C ILE A 129 -58.40 -30.62 31.08
N ILE A 130 -58.59 -31.26 29.92
CA ILE A 130 -59.82 -32.00 29.60
C ILE A 130 -59.95 -33.22 30.53
N SER A 131 -58.88 -33.98 30.74
CA SER A 131 -58.86 -35.12 31.66
C SER A 131 -59.09 -34.71 33.12
N PHE A 132 -58.51 -33.59 33.55
CA PHE A 132 -58.70 -33.06 34.91
C PHE A 132 -60.12 -32.52 35.11
N SER A 133 -60.70 -31.87 34.09
CA SER A 133 -62.10 -31.46 34.12
C SER A 133 -63.06 -32.64 34.18
N PHE A 134 -62.74 -33.76 33.52
CA PHE A 134 -63.52 -34.99 33.57
C PHE A 134 -63.41 -35.69 34.93
N PHE A 135 -62.23 -35.67 35.55
CA PHE A 135 -61.98 -36.22 36.89
C PHE A 135 -62.71 -35.44 37.99
N ILE A 136 -62.70 -34.11 37.94
CA ILE A 136 -63.46 -33.25 38.86
C ILE A 136 -64.96 -33.54 38.74
N LYS A 137 -65.48 -33.72 37.51
CA LYS A 137 -66.90 -33.99 37.26
C LYS A 137 -67.37 -35.38 37.69
N ALA A 138 -66.44 -36.33 37.82
CA ALA A 138 -66.73 -37.68 38.32
C ALA A 138 -66.70 -37.78 39.86
N PHE A 139 -66.17 -36.77 40.56
CA PHE A 139 -66.08 -36.70 42.02
C PHE A 139 -67.27 -35.96 42.67
N GLU A 140 -68.18 -35.42 41.86
CA GLU A 140 -69.33 -34.60 42.27
C GLU A 140 -70.68 -35.34 42.15
N GLN A 141 -70.65 -36.69 42.17
CA GLN A 141 -71.80 -37.60 42.36
C GLN A 141 -71.63 -38.36 43.67
#